data_AF-A0A7C6UBV0-F1
#
_entry.id   AF-A0A7C6UBV0-F1
#
_cell.length_a   1.000
_cell.length_b   1.000
_cell.length_c   1.000
_cell.angle_alpha   90.00
_cell.angle_beta   90.00
_cell.angle_gamma   90.00
#
_symmetry.space_group_name_H-M   'P 1'
#
loop_
_entity.id
_entity.type
_entity.pdbx_description
1 polymer ?
#
loop_
_entity_poly.entity_id
_entity_poly.type
_entity_poly.pdbx_seq_one_letter_code
_entity_poly.pdbx_strand_id
1 'polypeptide(L)'
;RAHILAQSQVIVGQQRALLEGMACGNAALVLGLSYRGILDPATLPPPPLADLSGAGDEEPCYRTIFYDLSRLGKERPYLTRLQNRGRQLVRENYDLRLIAERTSDIYSQVRA
;
A
#
# COMPACT_ATOMS: atom_id res chain seq x y z
N ARG A 1 11.02 3.67 13.19
CA ARG A 1 10.36 2.73 12.23
C ARG A 1 10.74 3.05 10.79
N ALA A 2 10.57 4.29 10.33
CA ALA A 2 10.93 4.68 8.95
C ALA A 2 12.37 4.29 8.53
N HIS A 3 13.36 4.41 9.41
CA HIS A 3 14.74 4.01 9.10
C HIS A 3 14.93 2.51 8.85
N ILE A 4 14.13 1.65 9.49
CA ILE A 4 14.15 0.19 9.26
C ILE A 4 13.45 -0.11 7.93
N LEU A 5 12.28 0.51 7.71
CA LEU A 5 11.51 0.34 6.48
C LEU A 5 12.25 0.85 5.23
N ALA A 6 13.13 1.85 5.38
CA ALA A 6 13.95 2.34 4.28
C ALA A 6 15.07 1.36 3.87
N GLN A 7 15.39 0.37 4.72
CA GLN A 7 16.40 -0.65 4.45
C GLN A 7 15.81 -1.92 3.82
N SER A 8 14.48 -2.08 3.85
CA SER A 8 13.77 -3.17 3.19
C SER A 8 13.35 -2.79 1.77
N GLN A 9 13.05 -3.81 0.96
CA GLN A 9 12.49 -3.62 -0.39
C GLN A 9 10.99 -3.85 -0.44
N VAL A 10 10.48 -4.63 0.52
CA VAL A 10 9.11 -5.13 0.55
C VAL A 10 8.55 -4.94 1.95
N ILE A 11 7.27 -4.58 2.03
CA ILE A 11 6.47 -4.59 3.24
C ILE A 11 5.28 -5.52 3.05
N VAL A 12 4.98 -6.30 4.08
CA VAL A 12 3.83 -7.20 4.13
C VAL A 12 2.97 -6.80 5.32
N GLY A 13 1.66 -6.66 5.12
CA GLY A 13 0.74 -6.32 6.20
C GLY A 13 -0.53 -5.68 5.70
N GLN A 14 -1.09 -4.76 6.50
CA GLN A 14 -2.38 -4.14 6.26
C GLN A 14 -2.41 -2.65 6.64
N GLN A 15 -3.34 -1.93 6.01
CA GLN A 15 -3.72 -0.55 6.30
C GLN A 15 -2.52 0.41 6.42
N ARG A 16 -2.40 1.08 7.56
CA ARG A 16 -1.39 2.12 7.81
C ARG A 16 0.04 1.62 7.71
N ALA A 17 0.31 0.37 8.07
CA ALA A 17 1.64 -0.20 7.93
C ALA A 17 2.08 -0.16 6.46
N LEU A 18 1.20 -0.56 5.53
CA LEU A 18 1.47 -0.53 4.09
C LEU A 18 1.68 0.89 3.58
N LEU A 19 0.87 1.86 4.04
CA LEU A 19 1.06 3.28 3.69
C LEU A 19 2.43 3.78 4.13
N GLU A 20 2.85 3.49 5.37
CA GLU A 20 4.16 3.88 5.89
C GLU A 20 5.31 3.21 5.12
N GLY A 21 5.17 1.92 4.80
CA GLY A 21 6.17 1.19 4.01
C GLY A 21 6.29 1.73 2.59
N MET A 22 5.17 1.98 1.91
CA MET A 22 5.15 2.57 0.57
C MET A 22 5.74 3.99 0.57
N ALA A 23 5.44 4.81 1.58
CA ALA A 23 6.07 6.12 1.75
C ALA A 23 7.61 6.01 1.85
N CYS A 24 8.10 4.97 2.52
CA CYS A 24 9.53 4.68 2.62
C CYS A 24 10.13 4.05 1.35
N GLY A 25 9.31 3.71 0.35
CA GLY A 25 9.76 3.11 -0.91
C GLY A 25 9.74 1.59 -0.97
N ASN A 26 8.93 0.93 -0.13
CA ASN A 26 8.74 -0.52 -0.22
C ASN A 26 7.64 -0.87 -1.22
N ALA A 27 7.78 -2.01 -1.90
CA ALA A 27 6.65 -2.64 -2.56
C ALA A 27 5.74 -3.28 -1.51
N ALA A 28 4.43 -3.18 -1.69
CA ALA A 28 3.45 -3.61 -0.71
C ALA A 28 2.79 -4.94 -1.12
N LEU A 29 2.76 -5.89 -0.18
CA LEU A 29 1.93 -7.09 -0.24
C LEU A 29 0.86 -6.99 0.83
N VAL A 30 -0.39 -7.17 0.42
CA VAL A 30 -1.55 -7.03 1.31
C VAL A 30 -1.85 -8.39 1.94
N LEU A 31 -1.61 -8.50 3.24
CA LEU A 31 -1.83 -9.71 4.03
C LEU A 31 -2.54 -9.35 5.35
N GLY A 32 -3.73 -9.93 5.53
CA GLY A 32 -4.55 -9.85 6.74
C GLY A 32 -5.18 -11.20 7.04
N LEU A 33 -6.52 -11.25 7.09
CA LEU A 33 -7.27 -12.51 7.14
C LEU A 33 -7.12 -13.33 5.85
N SER A 34 -6.88 -12.63 4.75
CA SER A 34 -6.61 -13.20 3.42
C SER A 34 -5.33 -12.61 2.83
N TYR A 35 -4.80 -13.25 1.81
CA TYR A 35 -3.72 -12.70 0.99
C TYR A 35 -4.29 -12.08 -0.28
N ARG A 36 -4.15 -10.76 -0.44
CA ARG A 36 -4.71 -10.01 -1.59
C ARG A 36 -3.65 -9.73 -2.67
N GLY A 37 -2.45 -10.29 -2.53
CA GLY A 37 -1.40 -10.18 -3.54
C GLY A 37 -0.52 -8.93 -3.39
N ILE A 38 0.28 -8.71 -4.43
CA ILE A 38 1.09 -7.50 -4.60
C ILE A 38 0.19 -6.34 -5.01
N LEU A 39 0.29 -5.22 -4.30
CA LEU A 39 -0.39 -3.98 -4.67
C LEU A 39 0.35 -3.31 -5.84
N ASP A 40 -0.29 -3.24 -7.02
CA ASP A 40 0.13 -2.35 -8.11
C ASP A 40 -0.81 -1.14 -8.17
N PRO A 41 -0.36 0.07 -7.79
CA PRO A 41 -1.20 1.25 -7.84
C PRO A 41 -1.78 1.58 -9.22
N ALA A 42 -1.19 1.06 -10.31
CA ALA A 42 -1.71 1.28 -11.65
C ALA A 42 -3.02 0.53 -11.95
N THR A 43 -3.42 -0.43 -11.11
CA THR A 43 -4.68 -1.16 -11.28
C THR A 43 -5.82 -0.58 -10.45
N LEU A 44 -5.58 0.50 -9.70
CA LEU A 44 -6.59 1.13 -8.85
C LEU A 44 -7.52 2.04 -9.67
N PRO A 45 -8.85 1.98 -9.44
CA PRO A 45 -9.79 2.90 -10.09
C PRO A 45 -9.64 4.33 -9.54
N PRO A 46 -9.97 5.39 -10.31
CA PRO A 46 -10.03 6.76 -9.80
C PRO A 46 -11.31 6.99 -8.95
N PRO A 47 -11.24 7.72 -7.81
CA PRO A 47 -10.03 8.12 -7.11
C PRO A 47 -9.33 6.88 -6.50
N PRO A 48 -7.98 6.83 -6.52
CA PRO A 48 -7.24 5.62 -6.15
C PRO A 48 -7.31 5.35 -4.65
N LEU A 49 -8.38 4.67 -4.25
CA LEU A 49 -8.55 4.11 -2.92
C LEU A 49 -8.15 2.64 -2.97
N ALA A 50 -7.00 2.33 -2.37
CA ALA A 50 -6.57 0.95 -2.26
C ALA A 50 -7.31 0.28 -1.08
N ASP A 51 -7.92 -0.88 -1.34
CA ASP A 51 -8.29 -1.76 -0.23
C ASP A 51 -7.02 -2.39 0.34
N LEU A 52 -6.59 -1.87 1.48
CA LEU A 52 -5.42 -2.32 2.23
C LEU A 52 -5.79 -3.18 3.43
N SER A 53 -7.06 -3.60 3.55
CA SER A 53 -7.55 -4.30 4.74
C SER A 53 -6.97 -5.71 4.87
N GLY A 54 -6.67 -6.38 3.76
CA GLY A 54 -6.38 -7.81 3.75
C GLY A 54 -7.59 -8.68 4.09
N ALA A 55 -8.80 -8.11 4.03
CA ALA A 55 -10.04 -8.86 4.19
C ALA A 55 -10.38 -9.63 2.90
N GLY A 56 -10.96 -10.81 3.08
CA GLY A 56 -11.35 -11.72 2.00
C GLY A 56 -11.72 -13.07 2.57
N ASP A 57 -12.37 -13.88 1.73
CA ASP A 57 -12.92 -15.18 2.15
C ASP A 57 -11.91 -16.32 2.02
N GLU A 58 -10.81 -16.09 1.31
CA GLU A 58 -9.78 -17.09 1.04
C GLU A 58 -8.64 -17.02 2.05
N GLU A 59 -8.25 -18.17 2.60
CA GLU A 59 -7.08 -18.27 3.47
C GLU A 59 -5.78 -17.98 2.70
N PRO A 60 -4.79 -17.32 3.34
CA PRO A 60 -3.49 -17.08 2.73
C PRO A 60 -2.79 -18.37 2.30
N CYS A 61 -2.53 -18.50 0.99
CA CYS A 61 -1.80 -19.65 0.45
C CYS A 61 -0.29 -19.37 0.38
N TYR A 62 0.51 -20.20 1.06
CA TYR A 62 1.98 -20.06 1.07
C TYR A 62 2.60 -20.11 -0.33
N ARG A 63 2.02 -20.89 -1.25
CA ARG A 63 2.54 -21.02 -2.63
C ARG A 63 2.42 -19.70 -3.39
N THR A 64 1.28 -19.03 -3.24
CA THR A 64 1.03 -17.73 -3.89
C THR A 64 1.96 -16.67 -3.34
N ILE A 65 2.10 -16.59 -2.01
CA ILE A 65 3.01 -15.66 -1.34
C ILE A 65 4.47 -15.91 -1.79
N PHE A 66 4.89 -17.17 -1.83
CA PHE A 66 6.23 -17.54 -2.29
C PHE A 66 6.47 -17.14 -3.75
N TYR A 67 5.49 -17.35 -4.63
CA TYR A 67 5.58 -16.98 -6.03
C TYR A 67 5.75 -15.47 -6.19
N ASP A 68 4.93 -14.68 -5.50
CA ASP A 68 4.98 -13.22 -5.55
C ASP A 68 6.30 -12.67 -5.01
N LEU A 69 6.78 -13.17 -3.86
CA LEU A 69 8.09 -12.79 -3.32
C LEU A 69 9.22 -13.19 -4.26
N SER A 70 9.16 -14.40 -4.85
CA SER A 70 10.14 -14.85 -5.83
C SER A 70 10.17 -13.97 -7.07
N ARG A 71 9.00 -13.52 -7.54
CA ARG A 71 8.88 -12.59 -8.66
C ARG A 71 9.53 -11.25 -8.35
N LEU A 72 9.25 -10.67 -7.18
CA LEU A 72 9.86 -9.41 -6.74
C LEU A 72 11.39 -9.51 -6.59
N GLY A 73 11.90 -10.66 -6.16
CA GLY A 73 13.34 -10.92 -6.08
C GLY A 73 14.02 -11.06 -7.44
N LYS A 74 13.35 -11.67 -8.42
CA LYS A 74 13.92 -11.92 -9.77
C LYS A 74 13.77 -10.74 -10.73
N GLU A 75 12.63 -10.04 -10.67
CA GLU A 75 12.27 -9.00 -11.63
C GLU A 75 12.56 -7.60 -11.06
N ARG A 76 13.83 -7.18 -11.04
CA ARG A 76 14.22 -5.89 -10.44
C ARG A 76 13.47 -4.68 -11.05
N PRO A 77 13.27 -4.57 -12.38
CA PRO A 77 12.49 -3.48 -12.96
C PRO A 77 11.02 -3.47 -12.52
N TYR A 78 10.44 -4.65 -12.28
CA TYR A 78 9.08 -4.80 -11.76
C TYR A 78 8.99 -4.23 -10.34
N LEU A 79 9.90 -4.64 -9.47
CA LEU A 79 9.99 -4.16 -8.09
C LEU A 79 10.17 -2.63 -8.03
N THR A 80 11.15 -2.07 -8.75
CA THR A 80 11.40 -0.62 -8.75
C THR A 80 10.17 0.18 -9.18
N ARG A 81 9.43 -0.32 -10.17
CA ARG A 81 8.19 0.34 -10.62
C ARG A 81 7.12 0.35 -9.53
N LEU A 82 6.91 -0.78 -8.84
CA LEU A 82 5.97 -0.87 -7.73
C LEU A 82 6.33 0.09 -6.60
N GLN A 83 7.61 0.15 -6.24
CA GLN A 83 8.12 1.05 -5.19
C GLN A 83 7.88 2.53 -5.54
N ASN A 84 8.17 2.93 -6.78
CA ASN A 84 7.96 4.30 -7.23
C ASN A 84 6.48 4.67 -7.26
N ARG A 85 5.63 3.79 -7.81
CA ARG A 85 4.18 4.00 -7.87
C ARG A 85 3.55 4.01 -6.48
N GLY A 86 3.96 3.12 -5.57
CA GLY A 86 3.46 3.08 -4.21
C GLY A 86 3.76 4.37 -3.45
N ARG A 87 5.00 4.88 -3.59
CA ARG A 87 5.37 6.18 -3.02
C ARG A 87 4.56 7.33 -3.59
N GLN A 88 4.33 7.32 -4.90
CA GLN A 88 3.50 8.32 -5.58
C GLN A 88 2.04 8.28 -5.07
N LEU A 89 1.44 7.10 -5.00
CA LEU A 89 0.09 6.88 -4.48
C LEU A 89 -0.07 7.49 -3.07
N VAL A 90 0.86 7.19 -2.16
CA VAL A 90 0.83 7.70 -0.79
C VAL A 90 0.96 9.22 -0.76
N ARG A 91 1.91 9.79 -1.51
CA ARG A 91 2.13 11.24 -1.55
C ARG A 91 0.93 12.01 -2.08
N GLU A 92 0.26 11.49 -3.10
CA GLU A 92 -0.83 12.19 -3.77
C GLU A 92 -2.18 12.05 -3.04
N ASN A 93 -2.39 10.95 -2.30
CA ASN A 93 -3.72 10.60 -1.77
C ASN A 93 -3.78 10.46 -0.24
N TYR A 94 -2.64 10.29 0.43
CA TYR A 94 -2.56 10.00 1.86
C TYR A 94 -1.64 10.97 2.60
N ASP A 95 -1.37 12.15 2.01
CA ASP A 95 -0.69 13.25 2.71
C ASP A 95 -1.53 13.68 3.92
N LEU A 96 -0.90 13.76 5.09
CA LEU A 96 -1.56 14.16 6.34
C LEU A 96 -2.21 15.54 6.24
N ARG A 97 -1.60 16.47 5.50
CA ARG A 97 -2.16 17.79 5.25
C ARG A 97 -3.44 17.69 4.43
N LEU A 98 -3.41 16.91 3.34
CA LEU A 98 -4.58 16.69 2.49
C LEU A 98 -5.73 16.05 3.27
N ILE A 99 -5.44 15.05 4.10
CA ILE A 99 -6.44 14.38 4.93
C ILE A 99 -7.02 15.35 5.95
N ALA A 100 -6.18 16.15 6.63
CA ALA A 100 -6.64 17.14 7.61
C ALA A 100 -7.51 18.23 6.97
N GLU A 101 -7.11 18.77 5.82
CA GLU A 101 -7.90 19.75 5.05
C GLU A 101 -9.27 19.18 4.69
N ARG A 102 -9.32 18.00 4.06
CA ARG A 102 -10.59 17.33 3.70
C ARG A 102 -11.48 17.03 4.91
N THR A 103 -10.88 16.63 6.02
CA THR A 103 -11.62 16.35 7.27
C THR A 103 -12.21 17.64 7.85
N SER A 104 -11.46 18.73 7.83
CA SER A 104 -11.93 20.05 8.26
C SER A 104 -13.10 20.55 7.41
N ASP A 105 -13.04 20.35 6.09
CA ASP A 105 -14.12 20.73 5.16
C ASP A 105 -15.42 19.98 5.45
N ILE A 106 -15.35 18.70 5.80
CA ILE A 106 -16.53 17.93 6.22
C ILE A 106 -17.12 18.51 7.51
N TYR A 107 -16.27 18.85 8.48
CA TYR A 107 -16.73 19.41 9.76
C TYR A 107 -17.35 20.80 9.63
N SER A 108 -16.88 21.62 8.68
CA SER A 108 -17.45 22.95 8.43
C SER A 108 -18.85 22.85 7.79
N GLN A 109 -19.10 21.84 6.96
CA GLN A 109 -20.41 21.59 6.34
C GLN A 109 -21.50 21.19 7.34
N VAL A 110 -21.15 20.52 8.43
CA VAL A 110 -22.10 20.10 9.49
C VAL A 110 -22.42 21.24 10.46
N ARG A 111 -21.61 22.30 10.47
CA ARG A 111 -21.80 23.49 11.33
C ARG A 111 -22.58 24.63 10.64
N ALA A 112 -23.02 24.45 9.39
CA ALA A 112 -23.91 25.35 8.67
C ALA A 112 -25.37 24.88 8.81
#